data_AF-A0A2Z2HRD5-F1
#
_entry.id   AF-A0A2Z2HRD5-F1
#
_cell.length_a   1.000
_cell.length_b   1.000
_cell.length_c   1.000
_cell.angle_alpha   90.00
_cell.angle_beta   90.00
_cell.angle_gamma   90.00
#
_symmetry.space_group_name_H-M   'P 1'
#
loop_
_entity.id
_entity.type
_entity.pdbx_description
1 polymer ?
#
loop_
_entity_poly.entity_id
_entity_poly.type
_entity_poly.pdbx_seq_one_letter_code
_entity_poly.pdbx_strand_id
1 'polypeptide(L)'
;MARHTCDGCGRRVSVAGGMENLWTFGQDDGSAGTAMTLEFDDGAEYLLCYPCLQVLPDEPAEGDVDRLEQVDEETSRLRSA
;
A
#
# COMPACT_ATOMS: atom_id res chain seq x y z
N MET A 1 17.10 -0.11 4.67
CA MET A 1 16.63 -1.18 3.75
C MET A 1 15.27 -0.75 3.25
N ALA A 2 15.00 -0.84 1.95
CA ALA A 2 13.68 -0.48 1.42
C ALA A 2 12.66 -1.54 1.85
N ARG A 3 11.49 -1.11 2.34
CA ARG A 3 10.36 -2.00 2.59
C ARG A 3 9.75 -2.39 1.24
N HIS A 4 9.42 -3.66 1.06
CA HIS A 4 8.83 -4.19 -0.19
C HIS A 4 7.53 -4.95 0.07
N THR A 5 6.92 -4.72 1.23
CA THR A 5 5.69 -5.38 1.66
C THR A 5 4.70 -4.31 2.13
N CYS A 6 3.45 -4.40 1.69
CA CYS A 6 2.37 -3.54 2.14
C CYS A 6 2.06 -3.83 3.61
N ASP A 7 2.12 -2.81 4.46
CA ASP A 7 1.90 -2.94 5.89
C ASP A 7 0.41 -3.23 6.22
N GLY A 8 -0.52 -2.90 5.32
CA GLY A 8 -1.96 -3.17 5.54
C GLY A 8 -2.40 -4.59 5.17
N CYS A 9 -1.93 -5.12 4.04
CA CYS A 9 -2.39 -6.43 3.52
C CYS A 9 -1.30 -7.49 3.40
N GLY A 10 -0.05 -7.17 3.76
CA GLY A 10 1.07 -8.11 3.76
C GLY A 10 1.59 -8.53 2.38
N ARG A 11 1.09 -7.96 1.28
CA ARG A 11 1.49 -8.30 -0.09
C ARG A 11 2.82 -7.67 -0.49
N ARG A 12 3.56 -8.31 -1.40
CA ARG A 12 4.78 -7.73 -1.97
C ARG A 12 4.43 -6.59 -2.92
N VAL A 13 5.15 -5.49 -2.81
CA VAL A 13 4.89 -4.25 -3.56
C VAL A 13 6.19 -3.61 -4.04
N SER A 14 6.08 -2.86 -5.13
CA SER A 14 7.16 -2.01 -5.63
C SER A 14 6.95 -0.58 -5.15
N VAL A 15 7.96 -0.03 -4.46
CA VAL A 15 7.93 1.34 -3.92
C VAL A 15 8.33 2.30 -5.03
N ALA A 16 7.38 3.11 -5.50
CA ALA A 16 7.66 4.19 -6.43
C ALA A 16 8.28 5.38 -5.66
N GLY A 17 9.56 5.28 -5.28
CA GLY A 17 10.13 6.22 -4.31
C GLY A 17 11.66 6.26 -4.23
N GLY A 18 12.36 6.09 -5.36
CA GLY A 18 13.80 6.32 -5.42
C GLY A 18 14.14 7.23 -6.59
N MET A 19 14.93 8.28 -6.37
CA MET A 19 15.43 9.23 -7.38
C MET A 19 16.27 8.56 -8.51
N GLU A 20 16.43 7.23 -8.49
CA GLU A 20 17.06 6.41 -9.52
C GLU A 20 16.04 5.69 -10.43
N ASN A 21 14.71 5.86 -10.22
CA ASN A 21 13.67 5.13 -10.94
C ASN A 21 12.65 6.06 -11.61
N LEU A 22 13.13 7.02 -12.40
CA LEU A 22 12.28 7.90 -13.21
C LEU A 22 11.47 7.14 -14.30
N TRP A 23 11.69 5.83 -14.49
CA TRP A 23 11.17 5.05 -15.63
C TRP A 23 10.96 3.54 -15.36
N THR A 24 10.22 3.15 -14.33
CA THR A 24 9.67 1.78 -14.27
C THR A 24 8.22 1.85 -13.83
N PHE A 25 7.38 2.22 -14.79
CA PHE A 25 5.95 1.97 -14.74
C PHE A 25 5.69 0.67 -15.50
N GLY A 26 5.61 -0.44 -14.76
CA GLY A 26 4.97 -1.67 -15.23
C GLY A 26 5.74 -2.47 -16.28
N GLN A 27 6.09 -3.71 -15.94
CA GLN A 27 5.31 -4.86 -16.43
C GLN A 27 5.83 -6.22 -15.94
N ASP A 28 7.04 -6.33 -15.37
CA ASP A 28 7.67 -7.67 -15.29
C ASP A 28 8.51 -7.98 -14.04
N ASP A 29 8.44 -7.18 -12.96
CA ASP A 29 9.16 -7.48 -11.71
C ASP A 29 8.39 -8.40 -10.74
N GLY A 30 7.20 -8.88 -11.13
CA GLY A 30 6.37 -9.75 -10.29
C GLY A 30 5.76 -9.07 -9.06
N SER A 31 5.90 -7.74 -8.95
CA SER A 31 5.28 -6.95 -7.89
C SER A 31 3.90 -6.48 -8.32
N ALA A 32 2.88 -7.22 -7.90
CA ALA A 32 1.51 -6.77 -7.96
C ALA A 32 1.35 -5.50 -7.09
N GLY A 33 1.41 -4.32 -7.72
CA GLY A 33 0.97 -3.05 -7.15
C GLY A 33 2.07 -2.03 -6.87
N THR A 34 1.82 -0.80 -7.34
CA THR A 34 2.49 0.42 -6.88
C THR A 34 2.11 0.67 -5.42
N ALA A 35 3.11 0.91 -4.56
CA ALA A 35 2.91 1.33 -3.18
C ALA A 35 3.54 2.70 -2.90
N MET A 36 2.98 3.40 -1.92
CA MET A 36 3.42 4.70 -1.43
C MET A 36 3.51 4.65 0.08
N THR A 37 4.46 5.39 0.65
CA THR A 37 4.54 5.57 2.11
C THR A 37 3.57 6.68 2.52
N LEU A 38 2.65 6.36 3.44
CA LEU A 38 1.74 7.31 4.05
C LEU A 38 2.23 7.64 5.46
N GLU A 39 2.35 8.92 5.78
CA GLU A 39 2.61 9.42 7.13
C GLU A 39 1.29 9.83 7.79
N PHE A 40 1.04 9.33 9.00
CA PHE A 40 -0.15 9.60 9.81
C PHE A 40 0.11 10.77 10.77
N ASP A 41 -0.96 11.38 11.30
CA ASP A 41 -0.86 12.56 12.20
C ASP A 41 -0.07 12.26 13.49
N ASP A 42 -0.13 11.01 13.96
CA ASP A 42 0.65 10.51 15.10
C ASP A 42 2.16 10.31 14.79
N GLY A 43 2.59 10.59 13.55
CA GLY A 43 3.97 10.43 13.09
C GLY A 43 4.35 9.01 12.67
N ALA A 44 3.38 8.11 12.57
CA ALA A 44 3.59 6.74 12.12
C ALA A 44 3.63 6.68 10.57
N GLU A 45 4.55 5.89 10.03
CA GLU A 45 4.74 5.72 8.59
C GLU A 45 4.40 4.29 8.15
N TYR A 46 3.50 4.15 7.18
CA TYR A 46 3.09 2.85 6.63
C TYR A 46 3.29 2.82 5.12
N LEU A 47 3.86 1.73 4.62
CA LEU A 47 3.94 1.46 3.19
C LEU A 47 2.65 0.78 2.73
N LEU A 48 1.84 1.48 1.93
CA LEU A 48 0.54 0.98 1.50
C LEU A 48 0.45 0.86 -0.02
N CYS A 49 -0.09 -0.26 -0.49
CA CYS A 49 -0.38 -0.48 -1.91
C CYS A 49 -1.59 0.35 -2.36
N TYR A 50 -1.67 0.66 -3.65
CA TYR A 50 -2.78 1.44 -4.20
C TYR A 50 -4.18 0.89 -3.86
N PRO A 51 -4.46 -0.44 -3.94
CA PRO A 51 -5.73 -1.00 -3.49
C PRO A 51 -6.09 -0.70 -2.03
N CYS A 52 -5.10 -0.71 -1.14
CA CYS A 52 -5.27 -0.41 0.27
C CYS A 52 -5.54 1.08 0.52
N LEU A 53 -4.86 1.97 -0.21
CA LEU A 53 -5.10 3.41 -0.12
C LEU A 53 -6.51 3.78 -0.55
N GLN A 54 -7.07 3.07 -1.54
CA GLN A 54 -8.41 3.37 -2.09
C GLN A 54 -9.58 3.00 -1.18
N VAL A 55 -9.34 2.20 -0.14
CA VAL A 55 -10.37 1.82 0.84
C VAL A 55 -10.24 2.55 2.17
N LEU A 56 -9.16 3.31 2.36
CA LEU A 56 -8.98 4.10 3.58
C LEU A 56 -10.00 5.25 3.62
N PRO A 57 -10.44 5.65 4.83
CA PRO A 57 -11.25 6.86 4.99
C PRO A 57 -10.41 8.13 4.73
N ASP A 58 -11.08 9.28 4.56
CA ASP A 58 -10.43 10.57 4.35
C ASP A 58 -9.45 10.96 5.49
N GLU A 59 -9.76 10.57 6.72
CA GLU A 59 -8.90 10.74 7.91
C GLU A 59 -8.51 9.35 8.44
N PRO A 60 -7.49 8.70 7.85
CA PRO A 60 -7.10 7.36 8.25
C PRO A 60 -6.32 7.38 9.57
N ALA A 61 -6.56 6.38 10.41
CA ALA A 61 -5.80 6.11 11.63
C ALA A 61 -5.10 4.74 11.55
N GLU A 62 -4.17 4.46 12.48
CA GLU A 62 -3.49 3.15 12.55
C GLU A 62 -4.48 1.96 12.60
N GLY A 63 -5.61 2.14 13.29
CA GLY A 63 -6.65 1.12 13.38
C GLY A 63 -7.33 0.79 12.04
N ASP A 64 -7.30 1.71 11.07
CA ASP A 64 -7.81 1.44 9.73
C ASP A 64 -6.83 0.58 8.92
N VAL A 65 -5.52 0.72 9.19
CA VAL A 65 -4.48 -0.08 8.53
C VAL A 65 -4.60 -1.56 8.88
N ASP A 66 -4.88 -1.88 10.15
CA ASP A 66 -5.09 -3.25 10.62
C ASP A 66 -6.23 -3.97 9.86
N ARG A 67 -7.26 -3.22 9.45
CA ARG A 67 -8.42 -3.77 8.73
C ARG A 67 -8.12 -4.12 7.27
N LEU A 68 -7.00 -3.64 6.73
CA LEU A 68 -6.66 -3.77 5.32
C LEU A 68 -6.22 -5.19 4.92
N GLU A 69 -6.04 -6.10 5.88
CA GLU A 69 -5.79 -7.52 5.62
C GLU A 69 -6.92 -8.16 4.78
N GLN A 70 -8.11 -7.57 4.84
CA GLN A 70 -9.32 -8.03 4.15
C GLN A 70 -9.50 -7.40 2.75
N VAL A 71 -8.56 -6.56 2.30
CA VAL A 71 -8.64 -5.91 0.99
C VAL A 71 -8.44 -6.93 -0.12
N ASP A 72 -9.43 -7.00 -0.99
CA ASP A 72 -9.36 -7.75 -2.22
C ASP A 72 -8.53 -6.98 -3.27
N GLU A 73 -7.51 -7.66 -3.82
CA GLU A 73 -6.55 -7.05 -4.74
C GLU A 73 -7.18 -6.61 -6.06
N GLU A 74 -8.03 -7.46 -6.63
CA GLU A 74 -8.62 -7.24 -7.95
C GLU A 74 -9.62 -6.10 -7.91
N THR A 75 -10.43 -6.07 -6.85
CA THR A 75 -11.55 -5.14 -6.75
C THR A 75 -11.22 -3.88 -5.97
N SER A 76 -10.09 -3.86 -5.24
CA SER A 76 -9.73 -2.77 -4.32
C SER A 76 -10.87 -2.44 -3.36
N ARG A 77 -11.49 -3.48 -2.79
CA ARG A 77 -12.59 -3.37 -1.83
C ARG A 77 -12.31 -4.22 -0.60
N LEU A 78 -12.78 -3.79 0.56
CA LEU A 78 -12.82 -4.65 1.74
C LEU A 78 -13.79 -5.79 1.49
N ARG A 79 -13.36 -7.04 1.74
CA ARG A 79 -14.30 -8.17 1.76
C ARG A 79 -15.35 -7.91 2.84
N SER A 80 -16.61 -7.93 2.42
CA SER A 80 -17.73 -7.97 3.35
C SER A 80 -17.65 -9.30 4.09
N ALA A 81 -17.52 -9.25 5.42
CA ALA A 81 -17.65 -10.42 6.27
C ALA A 81 -19.06 -11.04 6.17
#